data_AF-A0A9P8N0L8-F1
#
_entry.id   AF-A0A9P8N0L8-F1
#
_cell.length_a   1.000
_cell.length_b   1.000
_cell.length_c   1.000
_cell.angle_alpha   90.00
_cell.angle_beta   90.00
_cell.angle_gamma   90.00
#
_symmetry.space_group_name_H-M   'P 1'
#
loop_
_entity.id
_entity.type
_entity.pdbx_description
1 polymer ?
#
loop_
_entity_poly.entity_id
_entity_poly.type
_entity_poly.pdbx_seq_one_letter_code
_entity_poly.pdbx_strand_id
1 'polypeptide(L)'
;MPPNAYFECGTCDKAFPAGLRARDKHCRSTGHSPPNLECDTCHRWFWSERARQQHMDALDHRVFSCSVCSETWPSQDACTEHEHDDHLYCADCDRYFQSDNNLRMHLNSRVHRGLTVLCPFCSRLFSTATGLTHHLETASCPKAPQLNRDELFRIVRSKDPGGIISKNLLEWTSSYEYEVDSGSWNGRGYECFICGRVFGRLSSLEQHLNSPIHQQELYHCPNTSCCMNFKTLAGIINHLESESCRFIKFERVQRSVNNFVSSNRLLSF
;
A
#
# COMPACT_ATOMS: atom_id res chain seq x y z
N MET A 1 -9.41 49.74 -20.88
CA MET A 1 -10.79 49.54 -20.40
C MET A 1 -10.76 49.40 -18.89
N PRO A 2 -11.75 49.94 -18.16
CA PRO A 2 -11.76 49.88 -16.71
C PRO A 2 -11.86 48.42 -16.22
N PRO A 3 -11.39 48.11 -14.99
CA PRO A 3 -11.52 46.78 -14.41
C PRO A 3 -12.99 46.42 -14.19
N ASN A 4 -13.44 45.24 -14.63
CA ASN A 4 -14.75 44.74 -14.25
C ASN A 4 -14.75 44.44 -12.74
N ALA A 5 -15.69 45.05 -12.01
CA ALA A 5 -15.84 44.89 -10.55
C ALA A 5 -16.92 43.86 -10.16
N TYR A 6 -17.53 43.20 -11.14
CA TYR A 6 -18.64 42.27 -10.99
C TYR A 6 -18.45 41.09 -11.94
N PHE A 7 -19.04 39.94 -11.59
CA PHE A 7 -19.09 38.81 -12.50
C PHE A 7 -20.12 39.05 -13.59
N GLU A 8 -19.86 38.63 -14.82
CA GLU A 8 -20.80 38.77 -15.92
C GLU A 8 -21.05 37.43 -16.61
N CYS A 9 -22.14 37.38 -17.38
CA CYS A 9 -22.48 36.24 -18.22
C CYS A 9 -21.80 36.40 -19.58
N GLY A 10 -21.12 35.36 -20.07
CA GLY A 10 -20.45 35.39 -21.38
C GLY A 10 -21.43 35.34 -22.57
N THR A 11 -22.67 34.91 -22.33
CA THR A 11 -23.71 34.77 -23.36
C THR A 11 -24.70 35.96 -23.40
N CYS A 12 -24.74 36.81 -22.37
CA CYS A 12 -25.65 37.97 -22.33
C CYS A 12 -25.11 39.08 -21.43
N ASP A 13 -25.62 40.30 -21.61
CA ASP A 13 -25.10 41.52 -20.93
C ASP A 13 -25.48 41.65 -19.44
N LYS A 14 -25.78 40.54 -18.75
CA LYS A 14 -26.13 40.56 -17.33
C LYS A 14 -24.87 40.58 -16.46
N ALA A 15 -24.81 41.55 -15.57
CA ALA A 15 -23.82 41.67 -14.50
C ALA A 15 -24.39 41.18 -13.15
N PHE A 16 -23.54 40.59 -12.34
CA PHE A 16 -23.86 39.97 -11.05
C PHE A 16 -22.96 40.54 -9.94
N PRO A 17 -23.35 41.67 -9.32
CA PRO A 17 -22.63 42.25 -8.19
C PRO A 17 -22.67 41.35 -6.94
N ALA A 18 -23.68 40.47 -6.85
CA ALA A 18 -23.88 39.55 -5.74
C ALA A 18 -22.88 38.36 -5.71
N GLY A 19 -21.96 38.28 -6.69
CA GLY A 19 -20.88 37.29 -6.71
C GLY A 19 -21.12 36.10 -7.67
N LEU A 20 -20.11 35.22 -7.71
CA LEU A 20 -19.99 34.07 -8.62
C LEU A 20 -21.22 33.14 -8.56
N ARG A 21 -21.70 32.85 -7.35
CA ARG A 21 -22.85 31.96 -7.14
C ARG A 21 -24.14 32.46 -7.79
N ALA A 22 -24.35 33.78 -7.81
CA ALA A 22 -25.54 34.36 -8.45
C ALA A 22 -25.49 34.22 -9.97
N ARG A 23 -24.30 34.42 -10.54
CA ARG A 23 -23.99 34.25 -11.97
C ARG A 23 -24.14 32.78 -12.39
N ASP A 24 -23.59 31.84 -11.63
CA ASP A 24 -23.66 30.40 -11.94
C ASP A 24 -25.09 29.86 -11.88
N LYS A 25 -25.89 30.33 -10.93
CA LYS A 25 -27.32 29.99 -10.87
C LYS A 25 -28.07 30.48 -12.10
N HIS A 26 -27.81 31.72 -12.54
CA HIS A 26 -28.36 32.25 -13.79
C HIS A 26 -27.95 31.39 -14.99
N CYS A 27 -26.65 31.08 -15.14
CA CYS A 27 -26.13 30.24 -16.22
C CYS A 27 -26.79 28.85 -16.25
N ARG A 28 -26.90 28.17 -15.11
CA ARG A 28 -27.58 26.87 -15.00
C ARG A 28 -29.06 26.92 -15.35
N SER A 29 -29.75 27.99 -14.96
CA SER A 29 -31.20 28.14 -15.20
C SER A 29 -31.55 28.52 -16.65
N THR A 30 -30.63 29.16 -17.37
CA THR A 30 -30.86 29.69 -18.73
C THR A 30 -30.10 28.95 -19.81
N GLY A 31 -29.19 28.03 -19.45
CA GLY A 31 -28.28 27.38 -20.38
C GLY A 31 -27.16 28.29 -20.90
N HIS A 32 -26.97 29.46 -20.28
CA HIS A 32 -25.88 30.38 -20.64
C HIS A 32 -24.55 29.93 -20.04
N SER A 33 -23.44 30.46 -20.57
CA SER A 33 -22.08 30.16 -20.11
C SER A 33 -21.35 31.40 -19.59
N PRO A 34 -20.42 31.25 -18.61
CA PRO A 34 -19.52 32.32 -18.20
C PRO A 34 -18.52 32.69 -19.31
N PRO A 35 -17.80 33.82 -19.20
CA PRO A 35 -16.73 34.18 -20.12
C PRO A 35 -15.64 33.11 -20.15
N ASN A 36 -15.12 32.77 -21.33
CA ASN A 36 -14.17 31.66 -21.51
C ASN A 36 -12.82 31.84 -20.81
N LEU A 37 -12.38 33.08 -20.58
CA LEU A 37 -11.03 33.40 -20.10
C LEU A 37 -11.10 34.24 -18.82
N GLU A 38 -11.86 33.77 -17.84
CA GLU A 38 -11.91 34.36 -16.51
C GLU A 38 -10.68 33.99 -15.66
N CYS A 39 -10.37 34.86 -14.70
CA CYS A 39 -9.39 34.62 -13.66
C CYS A 39 -9.99 33.71 -12.59
N ASP A 40 -9.23 32.70 -12.15
CA ASP A 40 -9.75 31.70 -11.22
C ASP A 40 -10.03 32.26 -9.80
N THR A 41 -9.37 33.35 -9.44
CA THR A 41 -9.44 33.97 -8.10
C THR A 41 -10.13 35.35 -8.07
N CYS A 42 -10.42 35.98 -9.21
CA CYS A 42 -11.01 37.33 -9.24
C CYS A 42 -12.05 37.51 -10.35
N HIS A 43 -12.74 38.65 -10.36
CA HIS A 43 -13.87 38.92 -11.28
C HIS A 43 -13.45 39.30 -12.70
N ARG A 44 -12.14 39.36 -12.97
CA ARG A 44 -11.62 39.75 -14.29
C ARG A 44 -11.67 38.59 -15.26
N TRP A 45 -11.93 38.94 -16.51
CA TRP A 45 -11.77 38.04 -17.64
C TRP A 45 -11.05 38.78 -18.77
N PHE A 46 -10.49 38.02 -19.70
CA PHE A 46 -9.56 38.52 -20.69
C PHE A 46 -9.98 38.08 -22.09
N TRP A 47 -9.60 38.86 -23.10
CA TRP A 47 -9.88 38.52 -24.49
C TRP A 47 -8.78 37.65 -25.13
N SER A 48 -7.69 37.39 -24.40
CA SER A 48 -6.59 36.54 -24.85
C SER A 48 -5.96 35.79 -23.70
N GLU A 49 -5.54 34.55 -23.97
CA GLU A 49 -4.84 33.71 -23.00
C GLU A 49 -3.57 34.38 -22.49
N ARG A 50 -2.83 35.07 -23.38
CA ARG A 50 -1.62 35.81 -23.00
C ARG A 50 -1.90 36.91 -21.97
N ALA A 51 -2.97 37.67 -22.13
CA ALA A 51 -3.34 38.72 -21.17
C ALA A 51 -3.81 38.14 -19.84
N ARG A 52 -4.52 37.00 -19.88
CA ARG A 52 -4.89 36.24 -18.68
C ARG A 52 -3.65 35.76 -17.95
N GLN A 53 -2.73 35.08 -18.65
CA GLN A 53 -1.50 34.56 -18.04
C GLN A 53 -0.64 35.66 -17.42
N GLN A 54 -0.47 36.78 -18.12
CA GLN A 54 0.25 37.95 -17.57
C GLN A 54 -0.41 38.49 -16.29
N HIS A 55 -1.74 38.48 -16.21
CA HIS A 55 -2.45 38.85 -15.00
C HIS A 55 -2.26 37.83 -13.87
N MET A 56 -2.35 36.54 -14.18
CA MET A 56 -2.13 35.46 -13.22
C MET A 56 -0.72 35.52 -12.64
N ASP A 57 0.28 35.79 -13.47
CA ASP A 57 1.68 35.91 -13.06
C ASP A 57 1.96 37.20 -12.27
N ALA A 58 1.33 38.32 -12.64
CA ALA A 58 1.58 39.61 -12.00
C ALA A 58 0.92 39.75 -10.62
N LEU A 59 -0.21 39.08 -10.38
CA LEU A 59 -0.94 39.12 -9.10
C LEU A 59 -0.87 37.80 -8.33
N ASP A 60 -0.07 36.84 -8.80
CA ASP A 60 0.06 35.50 -8.23
C ASP A 60 -1.29 34.79 -8.03
N HIS A 61 -2.16 34.92 -9.02
CA HIS A 61 -3.49 34.30 -9.02
C HIS A 61 -3.47 32.85 -9.52
N ARG A 62 -2.30 32.23 -9.68
CA ARG A 62 -2.19 30.85 -10.13
C ARG A 62 -2.81 29.90 -9.10
N VAL A 63 -3.62 28.97 -9.59
CA VAL A 63 -4.13 27.86 -8.80
C VAL A 63 -3.52 26.57 -9.31
N PHE A 64 -3.25 25.65 -8.38
CA PHE A 64 -2.73 24.32 -8.66
C PHE A 64 -3.89 23.34 -8.55
N SER A 65 -4.20 22.67 -9.66
CA SER A 65 -5.32 21.72 -9.72
C SER A 65 -4.82 20.30 -9.46
N CYS A 66 -5.60 19.55 -8.69
CA CYS A 66 -5.39 18.11 -8.58
C CYS A 66 -5.52 17.43 -9.94
N SER A 67 -4.68 16.43 -10.22
CA SER A 67 -4.83 15.64 -11.44
C SER A 67 -5.95 14.58 -11.35
N VAL A 68 -6.41 14.27 -10.13
CA VAL A 68 -7.37 13.20 -9.82
C VAL A 68 -8.77 13.73 -9.50
N CYS A 69 -8.88 14.90 -8.87
CA CYS A 69 -10.14 15.54 -8.53
C CYS A 69 -10.24 16.95 -9.11
N SER A 70 -11.39 17.61 -8.95
CA SER A 70 -11.61 18.98 -9.46
C SER A 70 -11.25 20.07 -8.45
N GLU A 71 -10.55 19.73 -7.37
CA GLU A 71 -10.12 20.71 -6.37
C GLU A 71 -8.88 21.48 -6.83
N THR A 72 -8.78 22.72 -6.34
CA THR A 72 -7.71 23.66 -6.69
C THR A 72 -7.18 24.33 -5.43
N TRP A 73 -5.87 24.53 -5.37
CA TRP A 73 -5.17 25.13 -4.24
C TRP A 73 -4.36 26.36 -4.64
N PRO A 74 -4.10 27.27 -3.69
CA PRO A 74 -3.27 28.45 -3.94
C PRO A 74 -1.77 28.14 -4.08
N SER A 75 -1.29 26.95 -3.69
CA SER A 75 0.12 26.56 -3.82
C SER A 75 0.30 25.11 -4.27
N GLN A 76 1.41 24.82 -4.93
CA GLN A 76 1.81 23.46 -5.33
C GLN A 76 1.96 22.56 -4.11
N ASP A 77 2.55 23.07 -3.03
CA ASP A 77 2.76 22.29 -1.80
C ASP A 77 1.43 21.85 -1.19
N ALA A 78 0.43 22.74 -1.14
CA ALA A 78 -0.91 22.40 -0.64
C ALA A 78 -1.63 21.40 -1.57
N CYS A 79 -1.41 21.50 -2.89
CA CYS A 79 -1.89 20.53 -3.85
C CYS A 79 -1.28 19.14 -3.64
N THR A 80 0.04 19.10 -3.49
CA THR A 80 0.77 17.85 -3.26
C THR A 80 0.43 17.23 -1.91
N GLU A 81 0.21 18.03 -0.86
CA GLU A 81 -0.27 17.57 0.44
C GLU A 81 -1.64 16.91 0.33
N HIS A 82 -2.60 17.53 -0.36
CA HIS A 82 -3.88 16.89 -0.65
C HIS A 82 -3.72 15.60 -1.46
N GLU A 83 -2.92 15.61 -2.51
CA GLU A 83 -2.73 14.41 -3.34
C GLU A 83 -2.14 13.25 -2.53
N HIS A 84 -1.22 13.54 -1.61
CA HIS A 84 -0.67 12.57 -0.69
C HIS A 84 -1.74 12.00 0.26
N ASP A 85 -2.54 12.86 0.88
CA ASP A 85 -3.48 12.47 1.93
C ASP A 85 -4.78 11.84 1.38
N ASP A 86 -5.31 12.36 0.28
CA ASP A 86 -6.62 11.98 -0.27
C ASP A 86 -6.53 11.09 -1.53
N HIS A 87 -5.38 11.05 -2.21
CA HIS A 87 -5.22 10.33 -3.49
C HIS A 87 -4.13 9.28 -3.53
N LEU A 88 -3.61 8.87 -2.36
CA LEU A 88 -2.65 7.77 -2.25
C LEU A 88 -1.44 7.99 -3.16
N TYR A 89 -0.93 9.22 -3.16
CA TYR A 89 0.16 9.67 -4.01
C TYR A 89 1.51 9.57 -3.29
N CYS A 90 2.54 9.19 -4.03
CA CYS A 90 3.93 9.24 -3.60
C CYS A 90 4.67 10.34 -4.36
N ALA A 91 5.07 11.39 -3.63
CA ALA A 91 5.76 12.55 -4.20
C ALA A 91 7.16 12.23 -4.74
N ASP A 92 7.98 11.45 -4.02
CA ASP A 92 9.37 11.19 -4.48
C ASP A 92 9.40 10.34 -5.76
N CYS A 93 8.35 9.55 -6.02
CA CYS A 93 8.23 8.70 -7.21
C CYS A 93 7.26 9.23 -8.26
N ASP A 94 6.62 10.36 -7.98
CA ASP A 94 5.55 10.96 -8.78
C ASP A 94 4.50 9.94 -9.25
N ARG A 95 3.90 9.21 -8.30
CA ARG A 95 3.05 8.04 -8.61
C ARG A 95 1.86 7.88 -7.69
N TYR A 96 0.69 7.63 -8.29
CA TYR A 96 -0.55 7.30 -7.59
C TYR A 96 -0.73 5.80 -7.40
N PHE A 97 -1.40 5.41 -6.31
CA PHE A 97 -1.67 4.02 -5.95
C PHE A 97 -3.17 3.74 -5.81
N GLN A 98 -3.57 2.51 -6.09
CA GLN A 98 -4.97 2.08 -6.05
C GLN A 98 -5.49 1.75 -4.64
N SER A 99 -4.60 1.63 -3.66
CA SER A 99 -4.96 1.33 -2.27
C SER A 99 -3.87 1.79 -1.29
N ASP A 100 -4.27 2.12 -0.06
CA ASP A 100 -3.37 2.49 1.04
C ASP A 100 -2.30 1.40 1.24
N ASN A 101 -2.71 0.12 1.26
CA ASN A 101 -1.77 -0.99 1.40
C ASN A 101 -0.69 -1.01 0.30
N ASN A 102 -1.06 -0.70 -0.95
CA ASN A 102 -0.12 -0.65 -2.05
C ASN A 102 0.87 0.53 -1.90
N LEU A 103 0.38 1.70 -1.49
CA LEU A 103 1.24 2.85 -1.19
C LEU A 103 2.20 2.54 -0.04
N ARG A 104 1.71 1.96 1.07
CA ARG A 104 2.56 1.53 2.19
C ARG A 104 3.62 0.53 1.78
N MET A 105 3.25 -0.48 1.00
CA MET A 105 4.21 -1.46 0.47
C MET A 105 5.25 -0.80 -0.43
N HIS A 106 4.87 0.20 -1.23
CA HIS A 106 5.77 0.97 -2.07
C HIS A 106 6.75 1.83 -1.25
N LEU A 107 6.26 2.58 -0.26
CA LEU A 107 7.08 3.37 0.66
C LEU A 107 8.02 2.47 1.48
N ASN A 108 7.63 1.22 1.74
CA ASN A 108 8.47 0.21 2.39
C ASN A 108 9.36 -0.58 1.42
N SER A 109 9.30 -0.29 0.12
CA SER A 109 10.09 -1.00 -0.88
C SER A 109 11.52 -0.47 -0.97
N ARG A 110 12.35 -1.19 -1.74
CA ARG A 110 13.73 -0.80 -2.06
C ARG A 110 13.87 0.59 -2.69
N VAL A 111 12.78 1.15 -3.23
CA VAL A 111 12.78 2.45 -3.92
C VAL A 111 13.01 3.60 -2.94
N HIS A 112 12.34 3.59 -1.78
CA HIS A 112 12.52 4.62 -0.76
C HIS A 112 13.46 4.20 0.37
N ARG A 113 13.50 2.91 0.73
CA ARG A 113 14.25 2.42 1.90
C ARG A 113 15.54 1.68 1.58
N GLY A 114 15.78 1.33 0.32
CA GLY A 114 16.93 0.49 -0.07
C GLY A 114 16.82 -0.97 0.40
N LEU A 115 17.91 -1.74 0.26
CA LEU A 115 18.01 -3.10 0.76
C LEU A 115 18.87 -3.11 2.03
N THR A 116 18.23 -3.31 3.18
CA THR A 116 18.88 -3.17 4.51
C THR A 116 19.06 -4.49 5.24
N VAL A 117 18.42 -5.57 4.77
CA VAL A 117 18.37 -6.86 5.46
C VAL A 117 19.20 -7.88 4.67
N LEU A 118 20.32 -8.32 5.24
CA LEU A 118 21.24 -9.29 4.63
C LEU A 118 20.91 -10.70 5.12
N CYS A 119 20.75 -11.67 4.20
CA CYS A 119 20.75 -13.07 4.58
C CYS A 119 22.16 -13.48 5.06
N PRO A 120 22.31 -14.03 6.28
CA PRO A 120 23.63 -14.35 6.83
C PRO A 120 24.27 -15.57 6.15
N PHE A 121 23.46 -16.39 5.48
CA PHE A 121 23.92 -17.62 4.85
C PHE A 121 24.36 -17.38 3.41
N CYS A 122 23.50 -16.74 2.60
CA CYS A 122 23.74 -16.54 1.17
C CYS A 122 24.16 -15.13 0.77
N SER A 123 24.24 -14.19 1.73
CA SER A 123 24.60 -12.78 1.50
C SER A 123 23.68 -12.06 0.51
N ARG A 124 22.48 -12.61 0.25
CA ARG A 124 21.45 -11.96 -0.55
C ARG A 124 20.78 -10.86 0.26
N LEU A 125 20.52 -9.73 -0.41
CA LEU A 125 19.92 -8.54 0.16
C LEU A 125 18.39 -8.53 -0.03
N PHE A 126 17.67 -8.16 1.02
CA PHE A 126 16.22 -8.05 1.08
C PHE A 126 15.81 -6.64 1.55
N SER A 127 14.65 -6.17 1.09
CA SER A 127 14.09 -4.86 1.48
C SER A 127 13.35 -4.89 2.81
N THR A 128 12.88 -6.07 3.24
CA THR A 128 12.09 -6.25 4.47
C THR A 128 12.49 -7.50 5.22
N ALA A 129 12.20 -7.54 6.52
CA ALA A 129 12.42 -8.72 7.35
C ALA A 129 11.52 -9.87 6.89
N THR A 130 10.26 -9.57 6.55
CA THR A 130 9.31 -10.52 5.93
C THR A 130 9.92 -11.22 4.71
N GLY A 131 10.59 -10.47 3.82
CA GLY A 131 11.19 -11.03 2.61
C GLY A 131 12.34 -12.00 2.91
N LEU A 132 13.21 -11.66 3.87
CA LEU A 132 14.27 -12.57 4.32
C LEU A 132 13.68 -13.82 4.98
N THR A 133 12.70 -13.66 5.87
CA THR A 133 12.08 -14.80 6.54
C THR A 133 11.41 -15.74 5.55
N HIS A 134 10.65 -15.21 4.60
CA HIS A 134 10.03 -16.02 3.54
C HIS A 134 11.07 -16.79 2.73
N HIS A 135 12.19 -16.14 2.37
CA HIS A 135 13.29 -16.80 1.66
C HIS A 135 13.88 -18.01 2.42
N LEU A 136 13.98 -17.92 3.74
CA LEU A 136 14.40 -19.03 4.59
C LEU A 136 13.28 -20.06 4.79
N GLU A 137 12.03 -19.61 4.88
CA GLU A 137 10.87 -20.46 5.16
C GLU A 137 10.51 -21.39 3.98
N THR A 138 10.74 -20.94 2.75
CA THR A 138 10.54 -21.71 1.52
C THR A 138 11.79 -22.47 1.05
N ALA A 139 12.77 -22.68 1.94
CA ALA A 139 14.05 -23.36 1.64
C ALA A 139 14.77 -22.82 0.39
N SER A 140 14.52 -21.55 0.03
CA SER A 140 15.04 -20.95 -1.20
C SER A 140 16.47 -20.41 -1.03
N CYS A 141 17.06 -20.60 0.15
CA CYS A 141 18.43 -20.26 0.45
C CYS A 141 19.39 -21.37 -0.02
N PRO A 142 20.23 -21.14 -1.04
CA PRO A 142 21.12 -22.17 -1.56
C PRO A 142 22.17 -22.64 -0.54
N LYS A 143 22.51 -21.77 0.43
CA LYS A 143 23.49 -22.06 1.49
C LYS A 143 22.85 -22.50 2.81
N ALA A 144 21.53 -22.57 2.88
CA ALA A 144 20.80 -23.09 4.04
C ALA A 144 19.51 -23.80 3.61
N PRO A 145 19.58 -24.88 2.81
CA PRO A 145 18.41 -25.61 2.32
C PRO A 145 17.65 -26.34 3.43
N GLN A 146 18.29 -26.60 4.57
CA GLN A 146 17.68 -27.21 5.74
C GLN A 146 16.72 -26.27 6.49
N LEU A 147 16.84 -24.96 6.27
CA LEU A 147 15.89 -24.02 6.82
C LEU A 147 14.62 -24.09 5.98
N ASN A 148 13.54 -24.50 6.64
CA ASN A 148 12.19 -24.51 6.12
C ASN A 148 11.25 -24.04 7.25
N ARG A 149 9.96 -23.92 6.96
CA ARG A 149 8.92 -23.54 7.93
C ARG A 149 9.03 -24.27 9.27
N ASP A 150 9.24 -25.57 9.21
CA ASP A 150 9.20 -26.46 10.34
C ASP A 150 10.46 -26.35 11.21
N GLU A 151 11.62 -26.25 10.58
CA GLU A 151 12.89 -25.96 11.24
C GLU A 151 12.88 -24.56 11.87
N LEU A 152 12.40 -23.56 11.14
CA LEU A 152 12.27 -22.20 11.66
C LEU A 152 11.33 -22.15 12.87
N PHE A 153 10.21 -22.87 12.85
CA PHE A 153 9.33 -22.94 13.99
C PHE A 153 10.00 -23.57 15.22
N ARG A 154 10.76 -24.66 15.03
CA ARG A 154 11.54 -25.27 16.12
C ARG A 154 12.55 -24.30 16.71
N ILE A 155 13.27 -23.55 15.87
CA ILE A 155 14.20 -22.51 16.32
C ILE A 155 13.46 -21.40 17.08
N VAL A 156 12.34 -20.89 16.56
CA VAL A 156 11.55 -19.83 17.22
C VAL A 156 11.05 -20.31 18.57
N ARG A 157 10.43 -21.49 18.65
CA ARG A 157 9.92 -22.07 19.90
C ARG A 157 11.03 -22.28 20.94
N SER A 158 12.22 -22.72 20.52
CA SER A 158 13.37 -22.88 21.43
C SER A 158 13.81 -21.57 22.07
N LYS A 159 13.61 -20.45 21.36
CA LYS A 159 13.99 -19.12 21.82
C LYS A 159 12.82 -18.38 22.50
N ASP A 160 11.57 -18.82 22.28
CA ASP A 160 10.33 -18.24 22.84
C ASP A 160 9.66 -19.19 23.86
N PRO A 161 10.32 -19.49 25.01
CA PRO A 161 9.75 -20.38 26.02
C PRO A 161 8.48 -19.83 26.68
N GLY A 162 8.26 -18.51 26.59
CA GLY A 162 7.05 -17.84 27.07
C GLY A 162 5.85 -17.94 26.14
N GLY A 163 6.04 -18.43 24.90
CA GLY A 163 4.98 -18.50 23.90
C GLY A 163 4.40 -17.14 23.56
N ILE A 164 5.23 -16.10 23.45
CA ILE A 164 4.80 -14.74 23.15
C ILE A 164 4.26 -14.65 21.72
N ILE A 165 4.89 -15.37 20.79
CA ILE A 165 4.47 -15.41 19.38
C ILE A 165 4.23 -16.84 18.90
N SER A 166 4.91 -17.83 19.48
CA SER A 166 4.77 -19.23 19.12
C SER A 166 3.64 -19.90 19.90
N LYS A 167 2.84 -20.74 19.22
CA LYS A 167 1.79 -21.52 19.90
C LYS A 167 2.41 -22.72 20.63
N ASN A 168 1.97 -22.95 21.86
CA ASN A 168 2.32 -24.12 22.66
C ASN A 168 1.51 -25.35 22.23
N LEU A 169 1.87 -25.93 21.09
CA LEU A 169 1.25 -27.13 20.55
C LEU A 169 1.80 -28.40 21.24
N LEU A 170 0.90 -29.28 21.68
CA LEU A 170 1.21 -30.57 22.32
C LEU A 170 1.75 -31.60 21.31
N GLU A 171 1.19 -31.59 20.10
CA GLU A 171 1.66 -32.34 18.93
C GLU A 171 1.78 -31.39 17.75
N TRP A 172 2.83 -31.58 16.94
CA TRP A 172 3.07 -30.81 15.72
C TRP A 172 3.44 -31.79 14.61
N THR A 173 2.62 -31.84 13.56
CA THR A 173 2.84 -32.68 12.38
C THR A 173 3.71 -31.94 11.36
N SER A 174 4.68 -32.66 10.79
CA SER A 174 5.54 -32.15 9.72
C SER A 174 4.70 -31.73 8.50
N SER A 175 5.14 -30.70 7.78
CA SER A 175 4.50 -30.27 6.54
C SER A 175 4.41 -31.43 5.54
N TYR A 176 3.22 -31.62 4.96
CA TYR A 176 3.01 -32.57 3.86
C TYR A 176 3.28 -31.89 2.53
N GLU A 177 4.06 -32.55 1.67
CA GLU A 177 4.14 -32.22 0.25
C GLU A 177 3.09 -33.04 -0.49
N TYR A 178 2.32 -32.39 -1.36
CA TYR A 178 1.29 -33.02 -2.17
C TYR A 178 1.76 -33.10 -3.61
N GLU A 179 1.76 -34.32 -4.17
CA GLU A 179 1.88 -34.53 -5.60
C GLU A 179 0.50 -34.39 -6.25
N VAL A 180 0.41 -33.58 -7.31
CA VAL A 180 -0.85 -33.32 -8.02
C VAL A 180 -0.78 -33.92 -9.41
N ASP A 181 -1.74 -34.77 -9.73
CA ASP A 181 -1.90 -35.38 -11.05
C ASP A 181 -3.13 -34.82 -11.78
N SER A 182 -3.16 -35.03 -13.10
CA SER A 182 -4.25 -34.74 -14.02
C SER A 182 -5.63 -35.24 -13.55
N GLY A 183 -5.67 -36.24 -12.65
CA GLY A 183 -6.90 -36.74 -12.01
C GLY A 183 -7.65 -35.72 -11.12
N SER A 184 -7.03 -34.58 -10.77
CA SER A 184 -7.71 -33.50 -10.03
C SER A 184 -8.63 -32.62 -10.90
N TRP A 185 -8.77 -32.92 -12.19
CA TRP A 185 -9.63 -32.18 -13.11
C TRP A 185 -11.10 -32.59 -12.98
N ASN A 186 -11.97 -31.63 -12.64
CA ASN A 186 -13.40 -31.87 -12.44
C ASN A 186 -14.29 -31.52 -13.65
N GLY A 187 -13.70 -31.27 -14.82
CA GLY A 187 -14.42 -30.83 -16.03
C GLY A 187 -14.48 -29.31 -16.23
N ARG A 188 -14.22 -28.51 -15.18
CA ARG A 188 -14.16 -27.02 -15.26
C ARG A 188 -12.78 -26.46 -14.89
N GLY A 189 -12.02 -27.18 -14.08
CA GLY A 189 -10.69 -26.80 -13.64
C GLY A 189 -10.07 -27.88 -12.76
N TYR A 190 -8.88 -27.60 -12.24
CA TYR A 190 -8.21 -28.43 -11.25
C TYR A 190 -8.71 -28.07 -9.85
N GLU A 191 -9.31 -29.01 -9.14
CA GLU A 191 -9.94 -28.76 -7.85
C GLU A 191 -9.06 -29.22 -6.67
N CYS A 192 -8.94 -28.36 -5.66
CA CYS A 192 -8.30 -28.72 -4.39
C CYS A 192 -9.23 -29.60 -3.56
N PHE A 193 -8.84 -30.85 -3.32
CA PHE A 193 -9.63 -31.80 -2.53
C PHE A 193 -9.82 -31.42 -1.04
N ILE A 194 -8.99 -30.52 -0.50
CA ILE A 194 -9.07 -30.08 0.90
C ILE A 194 -10.11 -28.96 1.08
N CYS A 195 -10.17 -28.02 0.13
CA CYS A 195 -10.99 -26.80 0.28
C CYS A 195 -11.96 -26.50 -0.88
N GLY A 196 -11.97 -27.32 -1.93
CA GLY A 196 -12.86 -27.19 -3.08
C GLY A 196 -12.55 -26.01 -4.03
N ARG A 197 -11.43 -25.31 -3.85
CA ARG A 197 -11.04 -24.23 -4.79
C ARG A 197 -10.67 -24.80 -6.15
N VAL A 198 -11.17 -24.17 -7.20
CA VAL A 198 -10.92 -24.54 -8.59
C VAL A 198 -9.88 -23.61 -9.22
N PHE A 199 -8.89 -24.19 -9.88
CA PHE A 199 -7.79 -23.52 -10.55
C PHE A 199 -7.79 -23.81 -12.04
N GLY A 200 -7.42 -22.83 -12.86
CA GLY A 200 -7.36 -22.99 -14.31
C GLY A 200 -6.14 -23.77 -14.81
N ARG A 201 -5.12 -23.99 -13.99
CA ARG A 201 -3.87 -24.69 -14.34
C ARG A 201 -3.44 -25.64 -13.23
N LEU A 202 -2.84 -26.78 -13.60
CA LEU A 202 -2.32 -27.78 -12.67
C LEU A 202 -1.25 -27.19 -11.75
N SER A 203 -0.29 -26.43 -12.31
CA SER A 203 0.77 -25.77 -11.53
C SER A 203 0.25 -24.77 -10.49
N SER A 204 -0.91 -24.16 -10.75
CA SER A 204 -1.56 -23.28 -9.77
C SER A 204 -2.19 -24.06 -8.62
N LEU A 205 -2.78 -25.23 -8.89
CA LEU A 205 -3.27 -26.13 -7.85
C LEU A 205 -2.12 -26.71 -7.03
N GLU A 206 -1.04 -27.12 -7.69
CA GLU A 206 0.19 -27.62 -7.05
C GLU A 206 0.80 -26.59 -6.11
N GLN A 207 1.00 -25.36 -6.57
CA GLN A 207 1.46 -24.26 -5.72
C GLN A 207 0.51 -23.99 -4.55
N HIS A 208 -0.80 -24.10 -4.76
CA HIS A 208 -1.79 -23.92 -3.70
C HIS A 208 -1.71 -25.02 -2.63
N LEU A 209 -1.64 -26.29 -3.03
CA LEU A 209 -1.56 -27.44 -2.12
C LEU A 209 -0.25 -27.46 -1.34
N ASN A 210 0.87 -27.13 -1.98
CA ASN A 210 2.19 -27.03 -1.35
C ASN A 210 2.40 -25.69 -0.60
N SER A 211 1.42 -24.79 -0.63
CA SER A 211 1.45 -23.59 0.20
C SER A 211 1.04 -23.91 1.65
N PRO A 212 1.41 -23.05 2.61
CA PRO A 212 1.00 -23.23 4.00
C PRO A 212 -0.51 -23.10 4.24
N ILE A 213 -1.35 -22.92 3.22
CA ILE A 213 -2.77 -22.57 3.39
C ILE A 213 -3.58 -23.62 4.16
N HIS A 214 -3.25 -24.90 4.02
CA HIS A 214 -3.90 -26.03 4.72
C HIS A 214 -3.11 -26.51 5.94
N GLN A 215 -2.01 -25.85 6.28
CA GLN A 215 -1.15 -26.24 7.38
C GLN A 215 -1.64 -25.64 8.71
N GLN A 216 -1.15 -26.19 9.81
CA GLN A 216 -1.50 -25.72 11.15
C GLN A 216 -1.04 -24.28 11.39
N GLU A 217 -1.82 -23.51 12.16
CA GLU A 217 -1.40 -22.20 12.62
C GLU A 217 -0.38 -22.34 13.74
N LEU A 218 0.85 -21.90 13.49
CA LEU A 218 1.97 -22.04 14.43
C LEU A 218 2.22 -20.79 15.26
N TYR A 219 1.77 -19.63 14.78
CA TYR A 219 2.03 -18.34 15.39
C TYR A 219 0.74 -17.60 15.71
N HIS A 220 0.80 -16.73 16.70
CA HIS A 220 -0.31 -15.86 17.09
C HIS A 220 0.22 -14.45 17.38
N CYS A 221 -0.64 -13.45 17.18
CA CYS A 221 -0.30 -12.09 17.53
C CYS A 221 -0.19 -11.95 19.06
N PRO A 222 0.91 -11.39 19.59
CA PRO A 222 1.06 -11.14 21.03
C PRO A 222 0.06 -10.10 21.56
N ASN A 223 -0.52 -9.27 20.67
CA ASN A 223 -1.55 -8.34 21.06
C ASN A 223 -2.88 -9.07 21.30
N THR A 224 -3.29 -9.11 22.56
CA THR A 224 -4.54 -9.73 23.02
C THR A 224 -5.80 -9.09 22.44
N SER A 225 -5.72 -7.85 21.93
CA SER A 225 -6.85 -7.22 21.23
C SER A 225 -6.95 -7.60 19.75
N CYS A 226 -5.90 -8.19 19.17
CA CYS A 226 -5.84 -8.53 17.75
C CYS A 226 -6.26 -9.97 17.47
N CYS A 227 -5.87 -10.92 18.32
CA CYS A 227 -6.24 -12.35 18.26
C CYS A 227 -5.99 -13.05 16.91
N MET A 228 -5.20 -12.45 16.01
CA MET A 228 -4.90 -13.04 14.71
C MET A 228 -3.90 -14.17 14.83
N ASN A 229 -4.12 -15.22 14.02
CA ASN A 229 -3.26 -16.38 13.95
C ASN A 229 -2.61 -16.50 12.58
N PHE A 230 -1.42 -17.09 12.54
CA PHE A 230 -0.61 -17.18 11.34
C PHE A 230 -0.01 -18.58 11.19
N LYS A 231 0.04 -19.04 9.95
CA LYS A 231 0.61 -20.34 9.56
C LYS A 231 2.12 -20.27 9.33
N THR A 232 2.65 -19.07 9.09
CA THR A 232 4.05 -18.82 8.73
C THR A 232 4.66 -17.71 9.56
N LEU A 233 5.99 -17.76 9.75
CA LEU A 233 6.72 -16.73 10.46
C LEU A 233 6.75 -15.42 9.65
N ALA A 234 6.91 -15.53 8.32
CA ALA A 234 6.82 -14.36 7.44
C ALA A 234 5.44 -13.67 7.55
N GLY A 235 4.35 -14.42 7.74
CA GLY A 235 3.00 -13.88 7.86
C GLY A 235 2.81 -13.02 9.10
N ILE A 236 3.28 -13.48 10.27
CA ILE A 236 3.21 -12.69 11.50
C ILE A 236 4.17 -11.50 11.47
N ILE A 237 5.38 -11.65 10.93
CA ILE A 237 6.33 -10.53 10.78
C ILE A 237 5.72 -9.45 9.89
N ASN A 238 5.10 -9.83 8.78
CA ASN A 238 4.42 -8.88 7.90
C ASN A 238 3.28 -8.14 8.62
N HIS A 239 2.49 -8.85 9.43
CA HIS A 239 1.43 -8.25 10.24
C HIS A 239 1.94 -7.26 11.29
N LEU A 240 3.10 -7.53 11.88
CA LEU A 240 3.76 -6.63 12.84
C LEU A 240 4.42 -5.44 12.12
N GLU A 241 5.04 -5.68 10.95
CA GLU A 241 5.61 -4.63 10.09
C GLU A 241 4.52 -3.68 9.58
N SER A 242 3.35 -4.18 9.16
CA SER A 242 2.27 -3.33 8.65
C SER A 242 1.59 -2.45 9.71
N GLU A 243 2.04 -2.53 10.97
CA GLU A 243 1.47 -1.85 12.15
C GLU A 243 -0.04 -2.06 12.32
N SER A 244 -0.59 -3.10 11.70
CA SER A 244 -2.04 -3.33 11.62
C SER A 244 -2.67 -3.58 12.99
N CYS A 245 -1.88 -4.09 13.95
CA CYS A 245 -2.32 -4.30 15.33
C CYS A 245 -1.77 -3.28 16.33
N ARG A 246 -1.03 -2.24 15.87
CA ARG A 246 -0.41 -1.18 16.70
C ARG A 246 0.47 -1.66 17.87
N PHE A 247 0.90 -2.92 17.84
CA PHE A 247 1.65 -3.54 18.94
C PHE A 247 3.13 -3.12 18.96
N ILE A 248 3.79 -3.07 17.79
CA ILE A 248 5.20 -2.71 17.64
C ILE A 248 5.36 -1.83 16.40
N LYS A 249 6.28 -0.84 16.48
CA LYS A 249 6.68 -0.01 15.34
C LYS A 249 7.54 -0.79 14.34
N PHE A 250 7.32 -0.57 13.04
CA PHE A 250 8.01 -1.27 11.94
C PHE A 250 9.54 -1.39 12.14
N GLU A 251 10.22 -0.29 12.50
CA GLU A 251 11.69 -0.25 12.63
C GLU A 251 12.24 -1.19 13.72
N ARG A 252 11.47 -1.45 14.78
CA ARG A 252 11.87 -2.32 15.87
C ARG A 252 11.78 -3.79 15.46
N VAL A 253 10.84 -4.15 14.58
CA VAL A 253 10.70 -5.50 14.03
C VAL A 253 11.90 -5.82 13.14
N GLN A 254 12.28 -4.93 12.22
CA GLN A 254 13.41 -5.15 11.31
C GLN A 254 14.75 -5.36 12.03
N ARG A 255 15.05 -4.52 13.03
CA ARG A 255 16.27 -4.68 13.86
C ARG A 255 16.28 -6.01 14.60
N SER A 256 15.13 -6.45 15.08
CA SER A 256 15.01 -7.67 15.87
C SER A 256 15.14 -8.93 15.02
N VAL A 257 14.63 -8.93 13.78
CA VAL A 257 14.79 -10.06 12.86
C VAL A 257 16.24 -10.17 12.38
N ASN A 258 16.92 -9.04 12.11
CA ASN A 258 18.35 -9.04 11.82
C ASN A 258 19.15 -9.69 12.96
N ASN A 259 18.89 -9.28 14.21
CA ASN A 259 19.55 -9.85 15.38
C ASN A 259 19.19 -11.33 15.63
N PHE A 260 17.97 -11.75 15.31
CA PHE A 260 17.53 -13.15 15.45
C PHE A 260 18.27 -14.10 14.50
N VAL A 261 18.50 -13.60 13.28
CA VAL A 261 19.13 -14.34 12.19
C VAL A 261 20.67 -14.28 12.29
N SER A 262 21.24 -13.23 12.89
CA SER A 262 22.69 -13.07 13.06
C SER A 262 23.25 -13.44 14.44
N SER A 263 22.44 -13.45 15.51
CA SER A 263 22.90 -13.56 16.90
C SER A 263 21.99 -14.44 17.78
N ASN A 264 22.59 -15.02 18.84
CA ASN A 264 21.96 -15.97 19.78
C ASN A 264 20.97 -15.35 20.80
N ARG A 265 20.38 -14.19 20.54
CA ARG A 265 19.43 -13.53 21.46
C ARG A 265 18.10 -13.23 20.76
N LEU A 266 17.00 -13.69 21.35
CA LEU A 266 15.66 -13.25 20.93
C LEU A 266 15.31 -11.91 21.58
N LEU A 267 14.46 -11.18 20.85
CA LEU A 267 13.60 -10.07 21.27
C LEU A 267 13.48 -9.91 22.80
N SER A 268 14.18 -8.94 23.37
CA SER A 268 13.76 -8.33 24.63
C SER A 268 12.67 -7.31 24.30
N PHE A 269 11.43 -7.63 24.67
CA PHE A 269 10.31 -6.69 24.63
C PHE A 269 10.52 -5.57 25.65
#